data_AF-A0A087XFV4-F1
#
_entry.id   AF-A0A087XFV4-F1
#
_cell.length_a   1.000
_cell.length_b   1.000
_cell.length_c   1.000
_cell.angle_alpha   90.00
_cell.angle_beta   90.00
_cell.angle_gamma   90.00
#
_symmetry.space_group_name_H-M   'P 1'
#
loop_
_entity.id
_entity.type
_entity.pdbx_description
1 polymer ?
#
loop_
_entity_poly.entity_id
_entity_poly.type
_entity_poly.pdbx_seq_one_letter_code
_entity_poly.pdbx_strand_id
1 'polypeptide(L)'
;MELKEVLQVLEQLAPLSLAESWDNVGLLVEPSKPRPIKTVLLTNDLTDAVMKEAEVLSCDLIVSYHPPLFRPIKRLAQKDWKQRLAIRAVEAGMAVFSPHTSWDSMKGGVNDWLVGGLGSGQVSVLSQAHGGASHSHKLEFMVRSPEELNAVVEELKASDDGTALQCSGSRPDSSGIHVSLTCSASALTPSVQILLKHSAPCQSLSILKLEKAPLPGHGQGRLSVLDQPVTVATAIQKMKSHLGLANLRLALGAGRTLESSVCTAAVCAGSGASVLSSVQADLFIT
;
A
#
# COMPACT_ATOMS: atom_id res chain seq x y z
N MET A 1 0.35 -23.70 -10.83
CA MET A 1 0.60 -22.37 -11.43
C MET A 1 2.08 -22.09 -11.29
N GLU A 2 2.68 -21.37 -12.23
CA GLU A 2 4.04 -20.87 -12.06
C GLU A 2 4.07 -19.83 -10.93
N LEU A 3 5.21 -19.68 -10.24
CA LEU A 3 5.34 -18.74 -9.11
C LEU A 3 4.89 -17.33 -9.51
N LYS A 4 5.34 -16.85 -10.68
CA LYS A 4 4.96 -15.54 -11.21
C LYS A 4 3.45 -15.35 -11.34
N GLU A 5 2.72 -16.37 -11.78
CA GLU A 5 1.26 -16.31 -11.93
C GLU A 5 0.58 -16.23 -10.55
N VAL A 6 1.07 -17.00 -9.57
CA VAL A 6 0.56 -16.95 -8.19
C VAL A 6 0.80 -15.57 -7.58
N LEU A 7 1.99 -15.01 -7.77
CA LEU A 7 2.32 -13.67 -7.28
C LEU A 7 1.40 -12.61 -7.89
N GLN A 8 1.13 -12.68 -9.19
CA GLN A 8 0.16 -11.77 -9.84
C GLN A 8 -1.24 -11.87 -9.21
N VAL A 9 -1.70 -13.06 -8.87
CA VAL A 9 -2.99 -13.24 -8.17
C VAL A 9 -2.94 -12.66 -6.75
N LEU A 10 -1.86 -12.89 -6.01
CA LEU A 10 -1.70 -12.32 -4.67
C LEU A 10 -1.67 -10.78 -4.70
N GLU A 11 -1.00 -10.19 -5.69
CA GLU A 11 -0.95 -8.75 -5.91
C GLU A 11 -2.29 -8.17 -6.38
N GLN A 12 -3.17 -8.95 -7.01
CA GLN A 12 -4.55 -8.53 -7.28
C GLN A 12 -5.40 -8.50 -6.01
N LEU A 13 -5.12 -9.38 -5.05
CA LEU A 13 -5.82 -9.43 -3.77
C LEU A 13 -5.39 -8.30 -2.82
N ALA A 14 -4.09 -8.02 -2.75
CA ALA A 14 -3.55 -6.83 -2.08
C ALA A 14 -2.38 -6.27 -2.89
N PRO A 15 -2.62 -5.21 -3.66
CA PRO A 15 -1.56 -4.56 -4.42
C PRO A 15 -0.44 -4.05 -3.50
N LEU A 16 0.80 -4.43 -3.79
CA LEU A 16 1.97 -4.02 -2.99
C LEU A 16 2.16 -2.49 -2.95
N SER A 17 1.61 -1.77 -3.93
CA SER A 17 1.61 -0.31 -3.96
C SER A 17 0.80 0.35 -2.83
N LEU A 18 -0.02 -0.42 -2.11
CA LEU A 18 -0.76 0.02 -0.94
C LEU A 18 0.00 -0.15 0.38
N ALA A 19 1.18 -0.77 0.35
CA ALA A 19 2.02 -0.92 1.51
C ALA A 19 2.59 0.43 1.96
N GLU A 20 2.88 0.53 3.25
CA GLU A 20 3.59 1.67 3.81
C GLU A 20 5.02 1.75 3.27
N SER A 21 5.52 2.98 3.10
CA SER A 21 6.83 3.24 2.50
C SER A 21 8.04 2.62 3.23
N TRP A 22 7.88 2.31 4.53
CA TRP A 22 8.92 1.68 5.36
C TRP A 22 8.86 0.15 5.35
N ASP A 23 7.82 -0.42 4.73
CA ASP A 23 7.53 -1.85 4.82
C ASP A 23 8.37 -2.69 3.85
N ASN A 24 8.44 -4.00 4.09
CA ASN A 24 9.08 -4.96 3.20
C ASN A 24 8.09 -6.05 2.78
N VAL A 25 7.30 -5.75 1.76
CA VAL A 25 6.24 -6.62 1.21
C VAL A 25 6.66 -7.28 -0.09
N GLY A 26 5.90 -8.28 -0.54
CA GLY A 26 6.12 -8.99 -1.79
C GLY A 26 6.88 -10.31 -1.61
N LEU A 27 7.56 -10.75 -2.67
CA LEU A 27 8.39 -11.95 -2.65
C LEU A 27 9.70 -11.68 -1.90
N LEU A 28 9.88 -12.32 -0.75
CA LEU A 28 11.03 -12.13 0.14
C LEU A 28 12.11 -13.19 -0.04
N VAL A 29 11.71 -14.41 -0.40
CA VAL A 29 12.62 -15.52 -0.71
C VAL A 29 12.14 -16.17 -1.99
N GLU A 30 13.02 -16.21 -2.99
CA GLU A 30 12.78 -16.91 -4.24
C GLU A 30 13.79 -18.07 -4.39
N PRO A 31 13.35 -19.33 -4.43
CA PRO A 31 14.25 -20.46 -4.63
C PRO A 31 14.79 -20.47 -6.07
N SER A 32 16.05 -20.88 -6.25
CA SER A 32 16.75 -20.80 -7.54
C SER A 32 16.22 -21.76 -8.61
N LYS A 33 15.54 -22.84 -8.21
CA LYS A 33 14.96 -23.81 -9.14
C LYS A 33 13.48 -23.49 -9.33
N PRO A 34 13.03 -23.17 -10.56
CA PRO A 34 11.61 -22.95 -10.81
C PRO A 34 10.84 -24.25 -10.55
N ARG A 35 9.72 -24.12 -9.84
CA ARG A 35 8.81 -25.21 -9.51
C ARG A 35 7.37 -24.72 -9.62
N PRO A 36 6.44 -25.57 -10.10
CA PRO A 36 5.04 -25.23 -10.08
C PRO A 36 4.54 -25.17 -8.63
N ILE A 37 3.83 -24.11 -8.29
CA ILE A 37 3.17 -23.97 -6.99
C ILE A 37 1.90 -24.82 -6.99
N LYS A 38 1.84 -25.77 -6.06
CA LYS A 38 0.72 -26.68 -5.80
C LYS A 38 0.17 -26.52 -4.38
N THR A 39 1.04 -26.23 -3.42
CA THR A 39 0.67 -26.10 -2.01
C THR A 39 1.16 -24.78 -1.44
N VAL A 40 0.24 -24.00 -0.89
CA VAL A 40 0.50 -22.71 -0.24
C VAL A 40 0.15 -22.83 1.25
N LEU A 41 1.08 -22.48 2.13
CA LEU A 41 0.84 -22.35 3.57
C LEU A 41 0.61 -20.88 3.92
N LEU A 42 -0.48 -20.58 4.62
CA LEU A 42 -0.78 -19.25 5.15
C LEU A 42 -0.41 -19.20 6.64
N THR A 43 0.29 -18.15 7.07
CA THR A 43 0.61 -17.94 8.49
C THR A 43 0.61 -16.46 8.85
N ASN A 44 0.40 -16.13 10.12
CA ASN A 44 0.67 -14.79 10.63
C ASN A 44 2.19 -14.54 10.73
N ASP A 45 2.89 -15.48 11.37
CA ASP A 45 4.32 -15.42 11.64
C ASP A 45 5.01 -16.70 11.18
N LEU A 46 6.05 -16.57 10.36
CA LEU A 46 6.93 -17.69 10.03
C LEU A 46 7.92 -17.95 11.17
N THR A 47 7.54 -18.83 12.10
CA THR A 47 8.40 -19.31 13.20
C THR A 47 9.12 -20.62 12.81
N ASP A 48 10.10 -21.07 13.61
CA ASP A 48 10.77 -22.36 13.39
C ASP A 48 9.79 -23.56 13.37
N ALA A 49 8.72 -23.50 14.19
CA ALA A 49 7.68 -24.52 14.24
C ALA A 49 6.83 -24.54 12.95
N VAL A 50 6.41 -23.36 12.49
CA VAL A 50 5.65 -23.20 11.23
C VAL A 50 6.50 -23.59 10.01
N MET A 51 7.79 -23.26 10.03
CA MET A 51 8.70 -23.71 8.96
C MET A 51 8.82 -25.24 8.92
N LYS A 52 8.89 -25.89 10.09
CA LYS A 52 8.90 -27.36 10.16
C LYS A 52 7.59 -27.96 9.64
N GLU A 53 6.45 -27.34 9.94
CA GLU A 53 5.15 -27.72 9.37
C GLU A 53 5.15 -27.59 7.85
N ALA A 54 5.63 -26.47 7.30
CA ALA A 54 5.74 -26.25 5.86
C ALA A 54 6.60 -27.31 5.16
N GLU A 55 7.73 -27.71 5.78
CA GLU A 55 8.60 -28.79 5.30
C GLU A 55 7.89 -30.16 5.32
N VAL A 56 7.20 -30.49 6.41
CA VAL A 56 6.44 -31.75 6.53
C VAL A 56 5.35 -31.82 5.47
N LEU A 57 4.66 -30.70 5.22
CA LEU A 57 3.62 -30.60 4.20
C LEU A 57 4.18 -30.46 2.78
N SER A 58 5.51 -30.35 2.63
CA SER A 58 6.18 -30.13 1.34
C SER A 58 5.57 -28.96 0.57
N CYS A 59 5.32 -27.84 1.25
CA CYS A 59 4.77 -26.65 0.62
C CYS A 59 5.71 -26.09 -0.46
N ASP A 60 5.16 -25.36 -1.42
CA ASP A 60 5.92 -24.68 -2.46
C ASP A 60 6.02 -23.16 -2.19
N LEU A 61 5.04 -22.60 -1.49
CA LEU A 61 4.96 -21.19 -1.13
C LEU A 61 4.45 -21.03 0.30
N ILE A 62 5.11 -20.14 1.05
CA ILE A 62 4.63 -19.66 2.35
C ILE A 62 4.20 -18.21 2.18
N VAL A 63 2.94 -17.90 2.52
CA VAL A 63 2.45 -16.53 2.67
C VAL A 63 2.42 -16.21 4.16
N SER A 64 3.39 -15.42 4.61
CA SER A 64 3.50 -14.96 5.99
C SER A 64 2.97 -13.52 6.07
N TYR A 65 1.99 -13.24 6.92
CA TYR A 65 1.46 -11.88 7.06
C TYR A 65 2.54 -10.90 7.52
N HIS A 66 3.29 -11.25 8.58
CA HIS A 66 4.47 -10.49 8.98
C HIS A 66 5.69 -10.93 8.15
N PRO A 67 6.49 -9.98 7.63
CA PRO A 67 7.66 -10.30 6.81
C PRO A 67 8.79 -10.87 7.69
N PRO A 68 9.19 -12.15 7.52
CA PRO A 68 10.29 -12.73 8.30
C PRO A 68 11.61 -11.98 8.04
N LEU A 69 11.81 -11.50 6.81
CA LEU A 69 12.95 -10.68 6.39
C LEU A 69 12.62 -9.17 6.43
N PHE A 70 12.11 -8.65 7.54
CA PHE A 70 11.68 -7.26 7.64
C PHE A 70 12.78 -6.19 7.46
N ARG A 71 14.02 -6.50 7.86
CA ARG A 71 15.16 -5.56 7.73
C ARG A 71 16.20 -6.13 6.76
N PRO A 72 16.95 -5.28 6.04
CA PRO A 72 18.04 -5.74 5.19
C PRO A 72 19.06 -6.59 5.96
N ILE A 73 19.33 -7.79 5.44
CA ILE A 73 20.33 -8.70 5.99
C ILE A 73 21.66 -8.50 5.28
N LYS A 74 22.74 -8.28 6.04
CA LYS A 74 24.11 -8.13 5.48
C LYS A 74 24.83 -9.46 5.29
N ARG A 75 24.33 -10.52 5.94
CA ARG A 75 24.88 -11.88 5.97
C ARG A 75 23.72 -12.87 6.05
N LEU A 76 23.92 -14.06 5.51
CA LEU A 76 22.97 -15.18 5.59
C LEU A 76 23.68 -16.35 6.28
N ALA A 77 23.47 -16.48 7.60
CA ALA A 77 24.14 -17.45 8.44
C ALA A 77 23.17 -18.14 9.41
N GLN A 78 23.45 -19.40 9.74
CA GLN A 78 22.54 -20.22 10.55
C GLN A 78 22.42 -19.79 12.04
N LYS A 79 23.23 -18.82 12.50
CA LYS A 79 23.20 -18.35 13.89
C LYS A 79 21.93 -17.54 14.20
N ASP A 80 21.54 -16.67 13.28
CA ASP A 80 20.34 -15.85 13.42
C ASP A 80 19.11 -16.61 12.92
N TRP A 81 18.01 -16.57 13.67
CA TRP A 81 16.85 -17.42 13.38
C TRP A 81 16.10 -17.00 12.12
N LYS A 82 16.02 -15.70 11.79
CA LYS A 82 15.37 -15.24 10.55
C LYS A 82 16.18 -15.64 9.33
N GLN A 83 17.51 -15.53 9.43
CA GLN A 83 18.42 -16.01 8.40
C GLN A 83 18.33 -17.53 8.21
N ARG A 84 18.24 -18.32 9.30
CA ARG A 84 18.00 -19.77 9.20
C ARG A 84 16.74 -20.09 8.41
N LEU A 85 15.62 -19.41 8.68
CA LEU A 85 14.36 -19.64 8.00
C LEU A 85 14.49 -19.40 6.50
N ALA A 86 15.16 -18.33 6.09
CA ALA A 86 15.42 -18.06 4.68
C ALA A 86 16.31 -19.14 4.04
N ILE A 87 17.38 -19.59 4.72
CA ILE A 87 18.23 -20.69 4.23
C ILE A 87 17.40 -21.96 4.04
N ARG A 88 16.62 -22.35 5.05
CA ARG A 88 15.76 -23.55 4.99
C ARG A 88 14.73 -23.46 3.87
N ALA A 89 14.09 -22.30 3.69
CA ALA A 89 13.16 -22.09 2.58
C ALA A 89 13.83 -22.28 1.22
N VAL A 90 15.02 -21.70 1.01
CA VAL A 90 15.78 -21.89 -0.24
C VAL A 90 16.17 -23.36 -0.44
N GLU A 91 16.67 -24.03 0.60
CA GLU A 91 17.09 -25.45 0.54
C GLU A 91 15.91 -26.39 0.25
N ALA A 92 14.75 -26.12 0.85
CA ALA A 92 13.51 -26.85 0.59
C ALA A 92 12.90 -26.53 -0.79
N GLY A 93 13.30 -25.42 -1.40
CA GLY A 93 12.75 -24.92 -2.66
C GLY A 93 11.38 -24.26 -2.49
N MET A 94 11.17 -23.60 -1.35
CA MET A 94 9.98 -22.84 -1.00
C MET A 94 10.17 -21.35 -1.26
N ALA A 95 9.18 -20.73 -1.89
CA ALA A 95 9.07 -19.28 -1.93
C ALA A 95 8.48 -18.74 -0.61
N VAL A 96 8.82 -17.51 -0.25
CA VAL A 96 8.21 -16.80 0.89
C VAL A 96 7.71 -15.45 0.41
N PHE A 97 6.43 -15.19 0.60
CA PHE A 97 5.76 -13.94 0.25
C PHE A 97 5.13 -13.30 1.50
N SER A 98 5.09 -11.96 1.55
CA SER A 98 4.47 -11.21 2.65
C SER A 98 3.66 -10.02 2.16
N PRO A 99 2.34 -9.96 2.39
CA PRO A 99 1.54 -8.79 2.03
C PRO A 99 1.56 -7.69 3.10
N HIS A 100 1.65 -8.03 4.39
CA HIS A 100 1.73 -7.11 5.53
C HIS A 100 0.84 -5.86 5.39
N THR A 101 1.40 -4.64 5.41
CA THR A 101 0.61 -3.40 5.41
C THR A 101 -0.19 -3.16 4.13
N SER A 102 0.16 -3.80 3.01
CA SER A 102 -0.68 -3.74 1.80
C SER A 102 -2.05 -4.36 2.04
N TRP A 103 -2.12 -5.42 2.87
CA TRP A 103 -3.35 -6.08 3.24
C TRP A 103 -4.14 -5.27 4.29
N ASP A 104 -3.45 -4.59 5.21
CA ASP A 104 -4.09 -3.67 6.17
C ASP A 104 -4.79 -2.51 5.48
N SER A 105 -4.22 -2.06 4.36
CA SER A 105 -4.76 -1.02 3.50
C SER A 105 -5.98 -1.46 2.68
N MET A 106 -6.27 -2.76 2.55
CA MET A 106 -7.34 -3.22 1.65
C MET A 106 -8.73 -2.87 2.15
N LYS A 107 -9.61 -2.48 1.23
CA LYS A 107 -11.06 -2.44 1.48
C LYS A 107 -11.58 -3.86 1.71
N GLY A 108 -12.28 -4.08 2.81
CA GLY A 108 -12.68 -5.42 3.26
C GLY A 108 -11.53 -6.23 3.88
N GLY A 109 -10.39 -5.58 4.17
CA GLY A 109 -9.20 -6.19 4.76
C GLY A 109 -9.29 -6.33 6.28
N VAL A 110 -8.13 -6.46 6.92
CA VAL A 110 -8.01 -6.76 8.36
C VAL A 110 -8.72 -5.71 9.22
N ASN A 111 -8.58 -4.44 8.89
CA ASN A 111 -9.18 -3.36 9.68
C ASN A 111 -10.72 -3.29 9.53
N ASP A 112 -11.25 -3.63 8.36
CA ASP A 112 -12.71 -3.73 8.14
C ASP A 112 -13.30 -4.93 8.89
N TRP A 113 -12.61 -6.08 8.84
CA TRP A 113 -12.99 -7.25 9.61
C TRP A 113 -13.01 -6.94 11.12
N LEU A 114 -11.92 -6.34 11.62
CA LEU A 114 -11.75 -6.01 13.04
C LEU A 114 -12.85 -5.07 13.56
N VAL A 115 -13.16 -3.99 12.83
CA VAL A 115 -14.20 -3.04 13.25
C VAL A 115 -15.60 -3.64 13.16
N GLY A 116 -15.82 -4.56 12.21
CA GLY A 116 -17.09 -5.28 12.06
C GLY A 116 -17.49 -6.09 13.30
N GLY A 117 -16.53 -6.45 14.16
CA GLY A 117 -16.79 -7.07 15.46
C GLY A 117 -17.67 -6.23 16.40
N LEU A 118 -17.73 -4.90 16.24
CA LEU A 118 -18.56 -4.01 17.06
C LEU A 118 -20.02 -3.94 16.59
N GLY A 119 -20.31 -4.32 15.34
CA GLY A 119 -21.63 -4.25 14.71
C GLY A 119 -21.64 -3.39 13.45
N SER A 120 -22.84 -3.15 12.92
CA SER A 120 -23.06 -2.34 11.72
C SER A 120 -22.85 -0.85 11.98
N GLY A 121 -22.37 -0.15 10.96
CA GLY A 121 -22.15 1.29 11.01
C GLY A 121 -21.56 1.82 9.71
N GLN A 122 -21.43 3.13 9.62
CA GLN A 122 -20.68 3.79 8.56
C GLN A 122 -19.18 3.71 8.84
N VAL A 123 -18.42 3.17 7.90
CA VAL A 123 -16.99 2.93 8.04
C VAL A 123 -16.20 3.78 7.04
N SER A 124 -15.19 4.49 7.53
CA SER A 124 -14.24 5.26 6.71
C SER A 124 -12.79 4.93 7.06
N VAL A 125 -11.87 5.20 6.13
CA VAL A 125 -10.43 5.01 6.33
C VAL A 125 -9.83 6.13 7.18
N LEU A 126 -8.86 5.82 8.03
CA LEU A 126 -8.18 6.83 8.86
C LEU A 126 -7.00 7.48 8.14
N SER A 127 -6.16 6.66 7.50
CA SER A 127 -5.05 7.12 6.66
C SER A 127 -5.29 6.68 5.22
N GLN A 128 -5.69 7.62 4.36
CA GLN A 128 -6.09 7.35 2.98
C GLN A 128 -4.92 6.83 2.12
N ALA A 129 -5.08 5.67 1.48
CA ALA A 129 -4.15 5.20 0.46
C ALA A 129 -4.39 5.94 -0.85
N HIS A 130 -3.35 6.08 -1.66
CA HIS A 130 -3.42 6.79 -2.93
C HIS A 130 -2.94 5.89 -4.07
N GLY A 131 -3.50 6.08 -5.25
CA GLY A 131 -3.17 5.28 -6.44
C GLY A 131 -1.72 5.41 -6.86
N GLY A 132 -1.23 4.40 -7.58
CA GLY A 132 0.01 4.52 -8.34
C GLY A 132 -0.18 5.55 -9.45
N ALA A 133 0.62 6.61 -9.44
CA ALA A 133 0.71 7.54 -10.56
C ALA A 133 2.08 7.34 -11.22
N SER A 134 2.08 7.01 -12.52
CA SER A 134 3.32 6.94 -13.32
C SER A 134 3.91 8.33 -13.59
N HIS A 135 3.08 9.37 -13.48
CA HIS A 135 3.45 10.77 -13.67
C HIS A 135 3.27 11.55 -12.36
N SER A 136 4.21 12.43 -12.04
CA SER A 136 4.20 13.24 -10.81
C SER A 136 4.13 14.74 -11.06
N HIS A 137 4.33 15.17 -12.31
CA HIS A 137 4.27 16.57 -12.70
C HIS A 137 3.47 16.75 -13.98
N LYS A 138 2.89 17.93 -14.14
CA LYS A 138 2.27 18.43 -15.36
C LYS A 138 2.92 19.76 -15.73
N LEU A 139 3.40 19.87 -16.96
CA LEU A 139 3.97 21.07 -17.54
C LEU A 139 2.94 21.62 -18.52
N GLU A 140 2.54 22.87 -18.33
CA GLU A 140 1.66 23.58 -19.25
C GLU A 140 2.44 24.70 -19.91
N PHE A 141 2.37 24.80 -21.24
CA PHE A 141 3.06 25.83 -22.01
C PHE A 141 2.34 26.08 -23.33
N MET A 142 2.70 27.17 -24.01
CA MET A 142 2.16 27.56 -25.30
C MET A 142 3.20 27.38 -26.41
N VAL A 143 2.74 26.97 -27.58
CA VAL A 143 3.50 26.98 -28.83
C VAL A 143 2.74 27.75 -29.90
N ARG A 144 3.45 28.33 -30.87
CA ARG A 144 2.90 29.24 -31.87
C ARG A 144 2.30 28.50 -33.06
N SER A 145 2.83 27.32 -33.38
CA SER A 145 2.39 26.54 -34.53
C SER A 145 2.50 25.04 -34.28
N PRO A 146 1.79 24.21 -35.09
CA PRO A 146 1.92 22.75 -35.03
C PRO A 146 3.35 22.25 -35.31
N GLU A 147 4.13 22.99 -36.11
CA GLU A 147 5.52 22.64 -36.41
C GLU A 147 6.42 22.83 -35.18
N GLU A 148 6.23 23.91 -34.42
CA GLU A 148 6.92 24.14 -33.14
C GLU A 148 6.52 23.07 -32.11
N LEU A 149 5.24 22.69 -32.07
CA LEU A 149 4.76 21.59 -31.24
C LEU A 149 5.50 20.28 -31.54
N ASN A 150 5.57 19.90 -32.82
CA ASN A 150 6.21 18.67 -33.25
C ASN A 150 7.71 18.67 -32.91
N ALA A 151 8.41 19.78 -33.13
CA ALA A 151 9.83 19.90 -32.79
C ALA A 151 10.07 19.72 -31.28
N VAL A 152 9.29 20.41 -30.44
CA VAL A 152 9.39 20.32 -28.97
C VAL A 152 9.08 18.90 -28.49
N VAL A 153 8.04 18.27 -29.02
CA VAL A 153 7.63 16.91 -28.63
C VAL A 153 8.68 15.87 -29.02
N GLU A 154 9.30 15.98 -30.19
CA GLU A 154 10.37 15.06 -30.61
C GLU A 154 11.63 15.22 -29.76
N GLU A 155 12.03 16.45 -29.40
CA GLU A 155 13.14 16.68 -28.46
C GLU A 155 12.85 16.08 -27.07
N LEU A 156 11.63 16.26 -26.57
CA LEU A 156 11.21 15.71 -25.28
C LEU A 156 11.25 14.17 -25.29
N LYS A 157 10.72 13.54 -26.34
CA LYS A 157 10.77 12.07 -26.50
C LYS A 157 12.18 11.54 -26.67
N ALA A 158 13.07 12.26 -27.34
CA ALA A 158 14.48 11.84 -27.50
C ALA A 158 15.25 11.86 -26.18
N SER A 159 14.74 12.56 -25.17
CA SER A 159 15.32 12.62 -23.82
C SER A 159 14.70 11.64 -22.82
N ASP A 160 13.68 10.89 -23.23
CA ASP A 160 12.92 9.96 -22.40
C ASP A 160 13.06 8.52 -22.89
N ASP A 161 13.09 7.54 -21.98
CA ASP A 161 13.14 6.11 -22.31
C ASP A 161 11.76 5.58 -22.81
N GLY A 162 10.93 6.46 -23.39
CA GLY A 162 9.70 6.15 -24.11
C GLY A 162 8.46 5.86 -23.25
N THR A 163 8.53 5.99 -21.92
CA THR A 163 7.42 5.61 -21.00
C THR A 163 6.97 6.70 -20.03
N ALA A 164 7.63 7.86 -19.98
CA ALA A 164 7.39 8.85 -18.93
C ALA A 164 6.65 10.10 -19.40
N LEU A 165 6.34 10.26 -20.69
CA LEU A 165 5.76 11.49 -21.24
C LEU A 165 4.42 11.26 -21.95
N GLN A 166 3.40 12.01 -21.55
CA GLN A 166 2.13 12.12 -22.31
C GLN A 166 1.86 13.59 -22.65
N CYS A 167 1.67 13.87 -23.94
CA CYS A 167 1.46 15.22 -24.45
C CYS A 167 0.10 15.34 -25.14
N SER A 168 -0.64 16.39 -24.81
CA SER A 168 -1.88 16.77 -25.50
C SER A 168 -1.85 18.26 -25.84
N GLY A 169 -2.22 18.60 -27.08
CA GLY A 169 -2.36 19.98 -27.54
C GLY A 169 -3.81 20.34 -27.80
N SER A 170 -4.25 21.52 -27.37
CA SER A 170 -5.56 22.07 -27.70
C SER A 170 -5.45 23.52 -28.19
N ARG A 171 -6.39 23.93 -29.04
CA ARG A 171 -6.42 25.29 -29.60
C ARG A 171 -7.70 26.00 -29.15
N PRO A 172 -7.71 26.55 -27.92
CA PRO A 172 -8.89 27.22 -27.37
C PRO A 172 -9.19 28.57 -28.03
N ASP A 173 -8.19 29.24 -28.63
CA ASP A 173 -8.35 30.53 -29.30
C ASP A 173 -7.35 30.74 -30.47
N SER A 174 -7.26 31.97 -30.99
CA SER A 174 -6.33 32.36 -32.07
C SER A 174 -4.92 32.73 -31.59
N SER A 175 -4.61 32.62 -30.30
CA SER A 175 -3.38 33.14 -29.68
C SER A 175 -2.23 32.13 -29.60
N GLY A 176 -2.51 30.83 -29.76
CA GLY A 176 -1.49 29.78 -29.76
C GLY A 176 -2.11 28.38 -29.61
N ILE A 177 -1.24 27.38 -29.46
CA ILE A 177 -1.63 26.01 -29.07
C ILE A 177 -1.20 25.83 -27.62
N HIS A 178 -2.16 25.53 -26.75
CA HIS A 178 -1.88 25.16 -25.36
C HIS A 178 -1.47 23.69 -25.32
N VAL A 179 -0.35 23.43 -24.67
CA VAL A 179 0.25 22.10 -24.54
C VAL A 179 0.24 21.70 -23.08
N SER A 180 -0.24 20.49 -22.81
CA SER A 180 -0.17 19.85 -21.51
C SER A 180 0.69 18.59 -21.63
N LEU A 181 1.78 18.55 -20.88
CA LEU A 181 2.72 17.44 -20.81
C LEU A 181 2.73 16.87 -19.39
N THR A 182 2.50 15.58 -19.20
CA THR A 182 2.73 14.94 -17.89
C THR A 182 4.07 14.20 -17.90
N CYS A 183 4.80 14.26 -16.78
CA CYS A 183 6.10 13.60 -16.66
C CYS A 183 6.34 12.98 -15.26
N SER A 184 7.28 12.04 -15.19
CA SER A 184 7.80 11.52 -13.93
C SER A 184 8.69 12.56 -13.22
N ALA A 185 9.09 12.29 -11.97
CA ALA A 185 9.95 13.20 -11.22
C ALA A 185 11.37 13.27 -11.82
N SER A 186 11.87 12.15 -12.34
CA SER A 186 13.19 12.08 -13.00
C SER A 186 13.21 12.81 -14.35
N ALA A 187 12.09 12.80 -15.08
CA ALA A 187 11.97 13.46 -16.38
C ALA A 187 11.74 14.98 -16.29
N LEU A 188 11.43 15.52 -15.10
CA LEU A 188 11.09 16.93 -14.93
C LEU A 188 12.22 17.87 -15.33
N THR A 189 13.43 17.70 -14.76
CA THR A 189 14.55 18.60 -15.03
C THR A 189 14.98 18.58 -16.51
N PRO A 190 15.17 17.40 -17.16
CA PRO A 190 15.43 17.35 -18.59
C PRO A 190 14.33 18.02 -19.44
N SER A 191 13.06 17.79 -19.10
CA SER A 191 11.92 18.35 -19.83
C SER A 191 11.89 19.88 -19.74
N VAL A 192 12.09 20.44 -18.54
CA VAL A 192 12.17 21.90 -18.34
C VAL A 192 13.35 22.49 -19.12
N GLN A 193 14.52 21.84 -19.12
CA GLN A 193 15.68 22.32 -19.87
C GLN A 193 15.42 22.38 -21.37
N ILE A 194 14.67 21.44 -21.94
CA ILE A 194 14.27 21.46 -23.34
C ILE A 194 13.31 22.62 -23.60
N LEU A 195 12.26 22.76 -22.79
CA LEU A 195 11.27 23.82 -22.97
C LEU A 195 11.86 25.22 -22.86
N LEU A 196 12.87 25.43 -22.00
CA LEU A 196 13.56 26.71 -21.87
C LEU A 196 14.37 27.12 -23.11
N LYS A 197 14.69 26.19 -24.03
CA LYS A 197 15.35 26.49 -25.31
C LYS A 197 14.41 27.12 -26.34
N HIS A 198 13.10 26.96 -26.15
CA HIS A 198 12.06 27.42 -27.07
C HIS A 198 11.40 28.68 -26.52
N SER A 199 11.34 29.76 -27.30
CA SER A 199 10.96 31.09 -26.78
C SER A 199 9.51 31.16 -26.28
N ALA A 200 8.55 30.61 -27.02
CA ALA A 200 7.14 30.62 -26.62
C ALA A 200 6.85 29.69 -25.43
N PRO A 201 7.33 28.44 -25.40
CA PRO A 201 7.23 27.59 -24.21
C PRO A 201 7.87 28.20 -22.97
N CYS A 202 9.08 28.74 -23.08
CA CYS A 202 9.82 29.34 -21.97
C CYS A 202 9.03 30.48 -21.29
N GLN A 203 8.35 31.33 -22.08
CA GLN A 203 7.59 32.46 -21.56
C GLN A 203 6.25 32.09 -20.91
N SER A 204 5.74 30.89 -21.19
CA SER A 204 4.41 30.45 -20.78
C SER A 204 4.42 29.20 -19.90
N LEU A 205 5.60 28.70 -19.53
CA LEU A 205 5.77 27.48 -18.77
C LEU A 205 5.21 27.61 -17.35
N SER A 206 4.24 26.76 -17.03
CA SER A 206 3.74 26.49 -15.69
C SER A 206 4.03 25.05 -15.32
N ILE A 207 4.51 24.82 -14.09
CA ILE A 207 4.81 23.49 -13.57
C ILE A 207 3.89 23.21 -12.39
N LEU A 208 3.09 22.16 -12.53
CA LEU A 208 2.15 21.70 -11.53
C LEU A 208 2.62 20.35 -10.98
N LYS A 209 2.72 20.22 -9.66
CA LYS A 209 2.92 18.92 -9.01
C LYS A 209 1.57 18.20 -8.97
N LEU A 210 1.54 16.96 -9.46
CA LEU A 210 0.33 16.14 -9.46
C LEU A 210 0.20 15.42 -8.12
N GLU A 211 -1.00 15.49 -7.55
CA GLU A 211 -1.37 14.66 -6.42
C GLU A 211 -1.88 13.30 -6.91
N LYS A 212 -1.59 12.26 -6.13
CA LYS A 212 -2.11 10.92 -6.42
C LYS A 212 -3.60 10.90 -6.05
N ALA A 213 -4.42 10.32 -6.91
CA ALA A 213 -5.84 10.18 -6.60
C ALA A 213 -6.02 9.27 -5.35
N PRO A 214 -6.89 9.64 -4.40
CA PRO A 214 -7.21 8.76 -3.28
C PRO A 214 -7.91 7.50 -3.80
N LEU A 215 -7.62 6.35 -3.19
CA LEU A 215 -8.27 5.09 -3.51
C LEU A 215 -9.44 4.84 -2.53
N PRO A 216 -10.70 5.00 -2.95
CA PRO A 216 -11.83 4.94 -2.02
C PRO A 216 -11.85 3.61 -1.24
N GLY A 217 -11.97 3.73 0.09
CA GLY A 217 -12.01 2.59 1.01
C GLY A 217 -10.67 1.89 1.25
N HIS A 218 -9.57 2.35 0.65
CA HIS A 218 -8.24 1.81 0.89
C HIS A 218 -7.41 2.75 1.77
N GLY A 219 -6.62 2.19 2.69
CA GLY A 219 -5.87 2.97 3.66
C GLY A 219 -5.72 2.27 5.02
N GLN A 220 -4.86 2.80 5.87
CA GLN A 220 -4.64 2.25 7.22
C GLN A 220 -5.77 2.64 8.16
N GLY A 221 -6.13 1.69 9.03
CA GLY A 221 -7.14 1.86 10.09
C GLY A 221 -8.54 2.18 9.59
N ARG A 222 -9.52 2.10 10.49
CA ARG A 222 -10.92 2.45 10.21
C ARG A 222 -11.51 3.29 11.34
N LEU A 223 -12.33 4.27 11.00
CA LEU A 223 -13.29 4.88 11.90
C LEU A 223 -14.66 4.31 11.58
N SER A 224 -15.35 3.79 12.59
CA SER A 224 -16.74 3.39 12.47
C SER A 224 -17.62 4.30 13.32
N VAL A 225 -18.68 4.81 12.71
CA VAL A 225 -19.83 5.41 13.38
C VAL A 225 -20.90 4.34 13.46
N LEU A 226 -21.19 3.84 14.66
CA LEU A 226 -22.10 2.72 14.86
C LEU A 226 -23.55 3.15 14.60
N ASP A 227 -24.32 2.29 13.92
CA ASP A 227 -25.74 2.54 13.69
C ASP A 227 -26.53 2.61 15.00
N GLN A 228 -26.08 1.84 16.00
CA GLN A 228 -26.62 1.80 17.35
C GLN A 228 -25.48 1.89 18.36
N PRO A 229 -25.48 2.88 19.26
CA PRO A 229 -24.48 2.97 20.32
C PRO A 229 -24.47 1.73 21.22
N VAL A 230 -23.29 1.38 21.73
CA VAL A 230 -23.12 0.29 22.70
C VAL A 230 -22.39 0.79 23.94
N THR A 231 -22.50 0.09 25.07
CA THR A 231 -21.65 0.40 26.21
C THR A 231 -20.23 -0.15 25.99
N VAL A 232 -19.23 0.41 26.70
CA VAL A 232 -17.86 -0.15 26.71
C VAL A 232 -17.86 -1.63 27.09
N ALA A 233 -18.64 -2.03 28.10
CA ALA A 233 -18.79 -3.43 28.49
C ALA A 233 -19.29 -4.31 27.33
N THR A 234 -20.29 -3.83 26.60
CA THR A 234 -20.85 -4.53 25.43
C THR A 234 -19.82 -4.63 24.31
N ALA A 235 -19.09 -3.54 24.02
CA ALA A 235 -18.02 -3.53 23.03
C ALA A 235 -16.93 -4.57 23.36
N ILE A 236 -16.51 -4.68 24.63
CA ILE A 236 -15.54 -5.69 25.07
C ILE A 236 -16.05 -7.11 24.82
N GLN A 237 -17.31 -7.40 25.17
CA GLN A 237 -17.89 -8.74 24.95
C GLN A 237 -17.99 -9.08 23.47
N LYS A 238 -18.43 -8.12 22.66
CA LYS A 238 -18.47 -8.23 21.20
C LYS A 238 -17.09 -8.53 20.63
N MET A 239 -16.06 -7.78 21.03
CA MET A 239 -14.69 -7.99 20.56
C MET A 239 -14.10 -9.32 21.04
N LYS A 240 -14.34 -9.73 22.29
CA LYS A 240 -13.93 -11.06 22.78
C LYS A 240 -14.55 -12.18 21.95
N SER A 241 -15.85 -12.09 21.67
CA SER A 241 -16.56 -13.06 20.83
C SER A 241 -16.05 -13.06 19.39
N HIS A 242 -15.84 -11.87 18.81
CA HIS A 242 -15.40 -11.72 17.43
C HIS A 242 -13.98 -12.24 17.21
N LEU A 243 -13.07 -11.99 18.16
CA LEU A 243 -11.67 -12.42 18.11
C LEU A 243 -11.44 -13.82 18.69
N GLY A 244 -12.43 -14.43 19.33
CA GLY A 244 -12.27 -15.70 20.04
C GLY A 244 -11.34 -15.60 21.25
N LEU A 245 -11.25 -14.42 21.90
CA LEU A 245 -10.33 -14.15 23.00
C LEU A 245 -11.02 -14.20 24.35
N ALA A 246 -10.41 -14.90 25.32
CA ALA A 246 -10.90 -14.90 26.70
C ALA A 246 -10.71 -13.55 27.40
N ASN A 247 -9.63 -12.82 27.06
CA ASN A 247 -9.20 -11.61 27.74
C ASN A 247 -8.81 -10.51 26.75
N LEU A 248 -9.14 -9.26 27.12
CA LEU A 248 -8.71 -8.04 26.45
C LEU A 248 -8.13 -7.10 27.52
N ARG A 249 -7.15 -6.28 27.14
CA ARG A 249 -6.66 -5.20 28.00
C ARG A 249 -7.50 -3.95 27.70
N LEU A 250 -7.95 -3.29 28.77
CA LEU A 250 -8.74 -2.07 28.67
C LEU A 250 -8.02 -0.94 29.40
N ALA A 251 -7.91 0.21 28.74
CA ALA A 251 -7.58 1.48 29.37
C ALA A 251 -8.80 2.40 29.26
N LEU A 252 -9.43 2.70 30.40
CA LEU A 252 -10.55 3.64 30.43
C LEU A 252 -10.02 5.07 30.45
N GLY A 253 -10.63 5.94 29.64
CA GLY A 253 -10.38 7.38 29.73
C GLY A 253 -10.81 7.95 31.08
N ALA A 254 -10.24 9.10 31.47
CA ALA A 254 -10.59 9.76 32.72
C ALA A 254 -12.10 10.01 32.82
N GLY A 255 -12.72 9.58 33.93
CA GLY A 255 -14.17 9.72 34.16
C GLY A 255 -15.05 8.77 33.35
N ARG A 256 -14.49 7.80 32.62
CA ARG A 256 -15.25 6.78 31.88
C ARG A 256 -15.42 5.50 32.68
N THR A 257 -16.52 4.81 32.44
CA THR A 257 -16.89 3.53 33.08
C THR A 257 -17.26 2.50 32.03
N LEU A 258 -17.57 1.26 32.44
CA LEU A 258 -18.00 0.21 31.52
C LEU A 258 -19.39 0.48 30.90
N GLU A 259 -20.18 1.32 31.54
CA GLU A 259 -21.51 1.75 31.12
C GLU A 259 -21.47 2.97 30.19
N SER A 260 -20.30 3.59 30.02
CA SER A 260 -20.12 4.70 29.09
C SER A 260 -20.49 4.28 27.67
N SER A 261 -21.21 5.15 26.97
CA SER A 261 -21.64 4.92 25.58
C SER A 261 -20.47 5.06 24.60
N VAL A 262 -20.44 4.18 23.61
CA VAL A 262 -19.54 4.16 22.46
C VAL A 262 -20.42 4.32 21.23
N CYS A 263 -20.30 5.46 20.57
CA CYS A 263 -20.96 5.76 19.30
C CYS A 263 -19.98 5.65 18.13
N THR A 264 -18.70 5.92 18.40
CA THR A 264 -17.61 5.90 17.43
C THR A 264 -16.46 5.01 17.90
N ALA A 265 -15.89 4.24 16.98
CA ALA A 265 -14.71 3.42 17.26
C ALA A 265 -13.66 3.58 16.16
N ALA A 266 -12.44 3.93 16.58
CA ALA A 266 -11.27 3.96 15.71
C ALA A 266 -10.46 2.69 15.91
N VAL A 267 -10.16 1.97 14.83
CA VAL A 267 -9.39 0.73 14.90
C VAL A 267 -8.19 0.77 13.97
N CYS A 268 -7.09 0.16 14.39
CA CYS A 268 -5.96 -0.12 13.53
C CYS A 268 -5.28 -1.37 14.05
N ALA A 269 -5.36 -2.48 13.31
CA ALA A 269 -4.76 -3.74 13.70
C ALA A 269 -3.22 -3.60 13.86
N GLY A 270 -2.65 -4.36 14.78
CA GLY A 270 -1.21 -4.36 15.02
C GLY A 270 -0.76 -3.15 15.84
N SER A 271 0.31 -2.48 15.41
CA SER A 271 0.87 -1.33 16.14
C SER A 271 0.28 0.00 15.64
N GLY A 272 -0.99 0.25 15.96
CA GLY A 272 -1.79 1.33 15.38
C GLY A 272 -1.62 2.73 15.98
N ALA A 273 -0.73 2.92 16.96
CA ALA A 273 -0.65 4.16 17.73
C ALA A 273 -0.51 5.44 16.88
N SER A 274 0.34 5.42 15.85
CA SER A 274 0.51 6.57 14.95
C SER A 274 -0.75 6.90 14.16
N VAL A 275 -1.43 5.88 13.64
CA VAL A 275 -2.68 6.00 12.87
C VAL A 275 -3.82 6.54 13.73
N LEU A 276 -3.87 6.12 14.99
CA LEU A 276 -4.95 6.47 15.92
C LEU A 276 -4.71 7.80 16.66
N SER A 277 -3.46 8.27 16.74
CA SER A 277 -3.05 9.38 17.63
C SER A 277 -3.79 10.71 17.42
N SER A 278 -4.22 11.02 16.20
CA SER A 278 -4.93 12.26 15.86
C SER A 278 -6.44 12.08 15.70
N VAL A 279 -6.98 10.90 16.02
CA VAL A 279 -8.38 10.57 15.80
C VAL A 279 -9.21 10.88 17.04
N GLN A 280 -10.39 11.47 16.86
CA GLN A 280 -11.39 11.59 17.92
C GLN A 280 -12.40 10.45 17.78
N ALA A 281 -12.41 9.55 18.76
CA ALA A 281 -13.36 8.45 18.86
C ALA A 281 -13.64 8.09 20.33
N ASP A 282 -14.78 7.46 20.59
CA ASP A 282 -15.14 7.02 21.95
C ASP A 282 -14.34 5.79 22.39
N LEU A 283 -13.96 4.93 21.42
CA LEU A 283 -13.21 3.71 21.64
C LEU A 283 -12.06 3.58 20.62
N PHE A 284 -10.90 3.13 21.09
CA PHE A 284 -9.74 2.83 20.26
C PHE A 284 -9.42 1.34 20.36
N ILE A 285 -9.21 0.66 19.24
CA ILE A 285 -8.86 -0.77 19.17
C ILE A 285 -7.58 -0.91 18.36
N THR A 286 -6.56 -1.54 18.96
CA THR A 286 -5.27 -1.82 18.33
C THR A 286 -4.70 -3.14 18.86
#